data_AF-A0A9D8K6F5-F1
#
_entry.id   AF-A0A9D8K6F5-F1
#
_cell.length_a   1.000
_cell.length_b   1.000
_cell.length_c   1.000
_cell.angle_alpha   90.00
_cell.angle_beta   90.00
_cell.angle_gamma   90.00
#
_symmetry.space_group_name_H-M   'P 1'
#
loop_
_entity.id
_entity.type
_entity.pdbx_description
1 polymer ?
#
loop_
_entity_poly.entity_id
_entity_poly.type
_entity_poly.pdbx_seq_one_letter_code
_entity_poly.pdbx_strand_id
1 'polypeptide(L)'
;MLESAGGKLPSNGAKEDGIYLYRPLDCLVIKMVHKLREESGLEAYDSVYGIFVEGQDLFPGSGFKAKSHAQIAIRNPECIAGYFRVPDFT
;
A
#
# COMPACT_ATOMS: atom_id res chain seq x y z
N MET A 1 -17.17 -10.42 7.08
CA MET A 1 -16.14 -10.30 8.14
C MET A 1 -16.12 -8.94 8.83
N LEU A 2 -16.04 -7.80 8.11
CA LEU A 2 -16.31 -6.47 8.69
C LEU A 2 -17.79 -6.05 8.56
N GLU A 3 -18.44 -6.41 7.45
CA GLU A 3 -19.90 -6.31 7.34
C GLU A 3 -20.62 -7.21 8.35
N SER A 4 -20.05 -8.38 8.66
CA SER A 4 -20.56 -9.27 9.72
C SER A 4 -20.26 -8.77 11.14
N ALA A 5 -19.45 -7.72 11.29
CA ALA A 5 -19.19 -7.02 12.56
C ALA A 5 -19.94 -5.67 12.64
N GLY A 6 -20.83 -5.36 11.68
CA GLY A 6 -21.62 -4.12 11.64
C GLY A 6 -20.82 -2.85 11.29
N GLY A 7 -19.53 -2.97 10.96
CA GLY A 7 -18.67 -1.84 10.62
C GLY A 7 -18.68 -1.55 9.12
N LYS A 8 -18.92 -0.28 8.74
CA LYS A 8 -18.78 0.18 7.35
C LYS A 8 -17.30 0.11 6.94
N LEU A 9 -17.02 -0.48 5.78
CA LEU A 9 -15.67 -0.47 5.22
C LEU A 9 -15.21 0.96 4.89
N PRO A 10 -13.94 1.30 5.16
CA PRO A 10 -13.39 2.55 4.68
C PRO A 10 -13.32 2.54 3.15
N SER A 11 -13.34 3.72 2.55
CA SER A 11 -13.14 3.90 1.11
C SER A 11 -11.85 4.66 0.85
N ASN A 12 -11.16 4.34 -0.24
CA ASN A 12 -10.07 5.17 -0.74
C ASN A 12 -10.58 6.56 -1.13
N GLY A 13 -9.77 7.58 -0.91
CA GLY A 13 -10.15 8.98 -1.04
C GLY A 13 -9.00 9.87 -1.54
N ALA A 14 -9.24 11.19 -1.55
CA ALA A 14 -8.31 12.19 -2.09
C ALA A 14 -7.84 11.82 -3.51
N LYS A 15 -8.79 11.81 -4.47
CA LYS A 15 -8.52 11.36 -5.83
C LYS A 15 -7.99 12.51 -6.69
N GLU A 16 -6.83 12.32 -7.30
CA GLU A 16 -6.18 13.28 -8.21
C GLU A 16 -5.74 12.53 -9.48
N ASP A 17 -6.04 13.04 -10.67
CA ASP A 17 -5.74 12.38 -11.96
C ASP A 17 -6.16 10.90 -12.06
N GLY A 18 -7.26 10.51 -11.40
CA GLY A 18 -7.68 9.12 -11.39
C GLY A 18 -7.06 8.26 -10.28
N ILE A 19 -6.14 8.81 -9.49
CA ILE A 19 -5.32 8.11 -8.50
C ILE A 19 -5.79 8.47 -7.09
N TYR A 20 -5.98 7.47 -6.23
CA TYR A 20 -6.26 7.72 -4.81
C TYR A 20 -4.97 8.02 -4.07
N LEU A 21 -4.90 9.19 -3.42
CA LEU A 21 -3.75 9.57 -2.59
C LEU A 21 -3.92 9.11 -1.13
N TYR A 22 -5.16 8.90 -0.69
CA TYR A 22 -5.46 8.36 0.63
C TYR A 22 -6.10 6.97 0.52
N ARG A 23 -5.44 5.96 1.09
CA ARG A 23 -5.74 4.53 0.82
C ARG A 23 -6.08 3.69 2.06
N PRO A 24 -7.07 4.09 2.88
CA PRO A 24 -7.44 3.35 4.08
C PRO A 24 -8.03 1.96 3.78
N LEU A 25 -8.66 1.75 2.61
CA LEU A 25 -9.16 0.44 2.22
C LEU A 25 -8.00 -0.49 1.87
N ASP A 26 -7.03 -0.03 1.07
CA ASP A 26 -5.85 -0.84 0.70
C ASP A 26 -5.07 -1.22 1.97
N CYS A 27 -4.90 -0.27 2.90
CA CYS A 27 -4.29 -0.52 4.22
C CYS A 27 -5.07 -1.58 5.02
N LEU A 28 -6.40 -1.51 5.03
CA LEU A 28 -7.23 -2.50 5.69
C LEU A 28 -7.10 -3.90 5.07
N VAL A 29 -7.06 -4.00 3.74
CA VAL A 29 -6.87 -5.27 3.02
C VAL A 29 -5.54 -5.92 3.43
N ILE A 30 -4.45 -5.15 3.44
CA ILE A 30 -3.13 -5.64 3.88
C ILE A 30 -3.22 -6.14 5.33
N LYS A 31 -3.79 -5.35 6.25
CA LYS A 31 -3.98 -5.75 7.65
C LYS A 31 -4.81 -7.03 7.78
N MET A 32 -5.82 -7.21 6.94
CA MET A 32 -6.68 -8.40 6.95
C MET A 32 -5.90 -9.66 6.57
N VAL A 33 -5.00 -9.59 5.58
CA VAL A 33 -4.13 -10.74 5.23
C VAL A 33 -3.33 -11.21 6.45
N HIS A 34 -2.78 -10.28 7.23
CA HIS A 34 -2.04 -10.65 8.44
C HIS A 34 -2.93 -11.24 9.52
N LYS A 35 -4.14 -10.70 9.70
CA LYS A 35 -5.12 -11.26 10.64
C LYS A 35 -5.50 -12.70 10.28
N LEU A 36 -5.74 -12.98 8.99
CA LEU A 36 -6.04 -14.33 8.52
C LEU A 36 -4.88 -15.30 8.76
N ARG A 37 -3.63 -14.84 8.62
CA ARG A 37 -2.43 -15.64 8.92
C ARG A 37 -2.35 -15.97 10.40
N GLU A 38 -2.56 -14.99 11.27
CA GLU A 38 -2.61 -15.18 12.73
C GLU A 38 -3.69 -16.20 13.12
N GLU A 39 -4.91 -16.07 12.60
CA GLU A 39 -6.01 -17.01 12.83
C GLU A 39 -5.71 -18.43 12.30
N SER A 40 -4.83 -18.54 11.32
CA SER A 40 -4.38 -19.82 10.73
C SER A 40 -3.09 -20.36 11.38
N GLY A 41 -2.55 -19.71 12.41
CA GLY A 41 -1.29 -20.10 13.05
C GLY A 41 -0.06 -19.96 12.14
N LEU A 42 -0.11 -19.10 11.13
CA LEU A 42 0.99 -18.84 10.20
C LEU A 42 1.79 -17.61 10.64
N GLU A 43 3.10 -17.63 10.39
CA GLU A 43 3.99 -16.50 10.72
C GLU A 43 3.57 -15.21 10.01
N ALA A 44 3.71 -14.07 10.68
CA ALA A 44 3.45 -12.77 10.06
C ALA A 44 4.53 -12.44 9.02
N TYR A 45 4.17 -11.71 7.95
CA TYR A 45 5.19 -11.10 7.10
C TYR A 45 5.80 -9.88 7.78
N ASP A 46 7.12 -9.74 7.66
CA ASP A 46 7.87 -8.59 8.16
C ASP A 46 7.70 -7.33 7.30
N SER A 47 7.51 -7.51 6.00
CA SER A 47 7.30 -6.44 5.05
C SER A 47 6.35 -6.84 3.93
N VAL A 48 5.69 -5.85 3.35
CA VAL A 48 4.84 -6.01 2.16
C VAL A 48 5.36 -5.06 1.09
N TYR A 49 5.59 -5.58 -0.10
CA TYR A 49 6.04 -4.83 -1.27
C TYR A 49 4.98 -4.94 -2.37
N GLY A 50 4.61 -3.82 -2.97
CA GLY A 50 3.64 -3.78 -4.06
C GLY A 50 4.00 -2.74 -5.11
N ILE A 51 3.72 -3.05 -6.37
CA ILE A 51 3.85 -2.11 -7.50
C ILE A 51 2.49 -1.48 -7.76
N PHE A 52 2.47 -0.15 -7.77
CA PHE A 52 1.33 0.69 -8.07
C PHE A 52 1.53 1.30 -9.45
N VAL A 53 0.81 0.76 -10.43
CA VAL A 53 0.90 1.17 -11.84
C VAL A 53 -0.20 2.21 -12.09
N GLU A 54 0.19 3.49 -12.08
CA GLU A 54 -0.75 4.60 -11.97
C GLU A 54 -0.49 5.72 -12.98
N GLY A 55 -1.53 6.48 -13.27
CA GLY A 55 -1.51 7.57 -14.24
C GLY A 55 -1.80 7.11 -15.67
N GLN A 56 -1.61 8.03 -16.61
CA GLN A 56 -1.76 7.77 -18.04
C GLN A 56 -0.57 6.95 -18.58
N ASP A 57 -0.70 6.43 -19.78
CA ASP A 57 0.43 5.81 -20.49
C ASP A 57 1.58 6.81 -20.62
N LEU A 58 2.79 6.39 -20.28
CA LEU A 58 3.98 7.23 -20.40
C LEU A 58 4.31 7.49 -21.88
N PHE A 59 4.06 6.51 -22.73
CA PHE A 59 4.13 6.60 -24.19
C PHE A 59 2.87 5.99 -24.82
N PRO A 60 2.37 6.54 -25.95
CA PRO A 60 1.15 6.03 -26.59
C PRO A 60 1.17 4.51 -26.82
N GLY A 61 0.23 3.79 -26.23
CA GLY A 61 0.10 2.33 -26.36
C GLY A 61 1.09 1.51 -25.54
N SER A 62 1.93 2.14 -24.71
CA SER A 62 2.87 1.42 -23.84
C SER A 62 2.22 0.90 -22.56
N GLY A 63 2.73 -0.21 -22.03
CA GLY A 63 2.34 -0.71 -20.70
C GLY A 63 2.93 0.08 -19.53
N PHE A 64 3.83 1.03 -19.79
CA PHE A 64 4.42 1.89 -18.76
C PHE A 64 3.47 3.04 -18.43
N LYS A 65 3.18 3.25 -17.15
CA LYS A 65 2.37 4.41 -16.70
C LYS A 65 3.25 5.48 -16.08
N ALA A 66 2.86 6.74 -16.27
CA ALA A 66 3.63 7.92 -15.89
C ALA A 66 3.89 8.06 -14.38
N LYS A 67 3.07 7.46 -13.52
CA LYS A 67 3.19 7.53 -12.05
C LYS A 67 3.38 6.13 -11.43
N SER A 68 3.98 5.19 -12.19
CA SER A 68 4.29 3.86 -11.68
C SER A 68 5.33 3.93 -10.56
N HIS A 69 5.03 3.36 -9.40
CA HIS A 69 5.93 3.36 -8.25
C HIS A 69 5.77 2.09 -7.41
N ALA A 70 6.81 1.75 -6.65
CA ALA A 70 6.72 0.73 -5.62
C ALA A 70 6.36 1.37 -4.28
N GLN A 71 5.53 0.69 -3.49
CA GLN A 71 5.33 1.01 -2.08
C GLN A 71 5.76 -0.18 -1.23
N ILE A 72 6.36 0.15 -0.08
CA ILE A 72 6.83 -0.82 0.91
C ILE A 72 6.19 -0.46 2.24
N ALA A 73 5.50 -1.43 2.86
CA ALA A 73 5.01 -1.33 4.22
C ALA A 73 5.86 -2.26 5.11
N ILE A 74 6.60 -1.67 6.06
CA ILE A 74 7.42 -2.40 7.02
C ILE A 74 6.62 -2.61 8.31
N ARG A 75 6.46 -3.87 8.73
CA ARG A 75 5.81 -4.25 10.00
C ARG A 75 6.81 -4.55 11.10
N ASN A 76 7.94 -5.14 10.75
CA ASN A 76 9.03 -5.42 11.66
C ASN A 76 10.14 -4.37 11.46
N PRO A 77 10.34 -3.43 12.42
CA PRO A 77 11.36 -2.40 12.31
C PRO A 77 12.79 -2.95 12.24
N GLU A 78 13.05 -4.17 12.73
CA GLU A 78 14.36 -4.81 12.65
C GLU A 78 14.79 -5.11 11.20
N CYS A 79 13.85 -5.11 10.25
CA CYS A 79 14.15 -5.22 8.82
C CYS A 79 14.69 -3.92 8.20
N ILE A 80 14.68 -2.80 8.94
CA ILE A 80 15.20 -1.52 8.48
C ILE A 80 16.70 -1.48 8.73
N ALA A 81 17.50 -1.75 7.69
CA ALA A 81 18.96 -1.63 7.78
C ALA A 81 19.43 -0.18 7.97
N GLY A 82 18.64 0.79 7.50
CA GLY A 82 18.92 2.22 7.62
C GLY A 82 17.98 3.03 6.75
N TYR A 83 17.94 4.35 6.96
CA TYR A 83 17.21 5.28 6.11
C TYR A 83 18.04 6.54 5.88
N PHE A 84 17.86 7.17 4.73
CA PHE A 84 18.49 8.44 4.40
C PHE A 84 17.49 9.56 4.62
N ARG A 85 17.93 10.67 5.21
CA ARG A 85 17.16 11.92 5.20
C ARG A 85 17.56 12.71 3.95
N VAL A 86 16.57 13.18 3.21
CA VAL A 86 16.83 14.10 2.09
C VAL A 86 17.36 15.41 2.70
N PRO A 87 18.51 15.93 2.21
CA PRO A 87 19.03 17.21 2.70
C PRO A 87 18.01 18.33 2.45
N ASP A 88 17.95 19.30 3.38
CA ASP A 88 17.24 20.54 3.12
C ASP A 88 17.99 21.30 2.02
N PHE A 89 17.38 21.41 0.84
CA PHE A 89 17.86 22.34 -0.19
C PHE A 89 17.43 23.75 0.21
N THR A 90 18.21 24.36 1.10
CA THR A 90 18.14 25.80 1.42
C THR A 90 18.97 26.61 0.43
#